data_AF-A0A815NQC3-F1
#
_entry.id   AF-A0A815NQC3-F1
#
_cell.length_a   1.000
_cell.length_b   1.000
_cell.length_c   1.000
_cell.angle_alpha   90.00
_cell.angle_beta   90.00
_cell.angle_gamma   90.00
#
_symmetry.space_group_name_H-M   'P 1'
#
loop_
_entity.id
_entity.type
_entity.pdbx_description
1 polymer ?
#
loop_
_entity_poly.entity_id
_entity_poly.type
_entity_poly.pdbx_seq_one_letter_code
_entity_poly.pdbx_strand_id
1 'polypeptide(L)'
;MSGKFFVERPSSNARITILKSIPDCALEPEILDRLSVATNNFSGAAVSITVKCIAERRSNRKYQVDYIEALEIADRTAQQCQILFGSETLPRLLLRNLLSGSTLPIPKLTNNSIYARRIVVDLYNGYVRIEVHKQCTDPTNHSLSIIEHKLHSIEINVQTLLERLTLYGKNRNVQLLQLVDLNLLASQGAYDERKVFETLRDRFDECVAYTRSMLVYDLDALVGVNKSESNSSMGRSTSSSVVNQSIYTYVRARFRDCAIEYDQGKSKDKIERWAVAIIREPFLLRQFCTDVQFARTPQEEHELELERCKAENLIKCVKCKDFYIENENKMGNCVHHDGFIYDNSAADLTKHTPSEAMMLLNELECHLINDAERRDELEQKKTKFKWICCDAILVSGNVGGCKKGKHVDRLARTNIQQWEESSLCNEEYNDKWLLLLQNRG
;
A
#
# COMPACT_ATOMS: atom_id res chain seq x y z
N MET A 1 29.99 -24.97 -24.97
CA MET A 1 29.72 -24.18 -23.76
C MET A 1 30.67 -22.99 -23.74
N SER A 2 30.24 -21.82 -24.19
CA SER A 2 31.01 -20.58 -24.01
C SER A 2 30.81 -20.11 -22.57
N GLY A 3 31.82 -20.20 -21.73
CA GLY A 3 31.75 -19.63 -20.39
C GLY A 3 31.56 -18.12 -20.47
N LYS A 4 30.48 -17.59 -19.88
CA LYS A 4 30.36 -16.15 -19.63
C LYS A 4 31.30 -15.82 -18.46
N PHE A 5 32.42 -15.15 -18.74
CA PHE A 5 33.31 -14.64 -17.70
C PHE A 5 32.79 -13.29 -17.24
N PHE A 6 32.32 -13.20 -16.00
CA PHE A 6 31.99 -11.93 -15.39
C PHE A 6 33.27 -11.29 -14.84
N VAL A 7 33.56 -10.06 -15.27
CA VAL A 7 34.70 -9.29 -14.75
C VAL A 7 34.41 -8.92 -13.31
N GLU A 8 35.28 -9.28 -12.36
CA GLU A 8 35.10 -8.93 -10.95
C GLU A 8 34.97 -7.42 -10.75
N ARG A 9 33.89 -7.01 -10.07
CA ARG A 9 33.63 -5.62 -9.69
C ARG A 9 33.95 -5.41 -8.21
N PRO A 10 34.85 -4.47 -7.86
CA PRO A 10 35.16 -4.16 -6.48
C PRO A 10 33.94 -3.70 -5.69
N SER A 11 33.90 -4.07 -4.41
CA SER A 11 32.96 -3.50 -3.45
C SER A 11 33.17 -1.99 -3.26
N SER A 12 32.21 -1.25 -2.71
CA SER A 12 32.34 0.19 -2.45
C SER A 12 33.60 0.51 -1.63
N ASN A 13 33.91 -0.30 -0.60
CA ASN A 13 35.12 -0.11 0.21
C ASN A 13 36.40 -0.34 -0.61
N ALA A 14 36.43 -1.38 -1.44
CA ALA A 14 37.57 -1.63 -2.32
C ALA A 14 37.75 -0.53 -3.37
N ARG A 15 36.65 0.01 -3.93
CA ARG A 15 36.67 1.18 -4.83
C ARG A 15 37.28 2.39 -4.13
N ILE A 16 36.85 2.70 -2.91
CA ILE A 16 37.41 3.81 -2.13
C ILE A 16 38.92 3.61 -1.91
N THR A 17 39.38 2.39 -1.63
CA THR A 17 40.81 2.09 -1.49
C THR A 17 41.58 2.38 -2.79
N ILE A 18 41.03 2.01 -3.95
CA ILE A 18 41.65 2.35 -5.25
C ILE A 18 41.65 3.86 -5.47
N LEU A 19 40.52 4.54 -5.22
CA LEU A 19 40.38 5.99 -5.39
C LEU A 19 41.31 6.79 -4.47
N LYS A 20 41.64 6.28 -3.27
CA LYS A 20 42.62 6.89 -2.35
C LYS A 20 44.06 6.90 -2.89
N SER A 21 44.34 6.23 -4.00
CA SER A 21 45.61 6.41 -4.71
C SER A 21 45.67 7.72 -5.51
N ILE A 22 44.54 8.43 -5.64
CA ILE A 22 44.52 9.83 -6.08
C ILE A 22 45.22 10.67 -5.00
N PRO A 23 46.26 11.44 -5.36
CA PRO A 23 46.97 12.29 -4.41
C PRO A 23 46.07 13.36 -3.79
N ASP A 24 46.19 13.62 -2.49
CA ASP A 24 45.37 14.58 -1.73
C ASP A 24 45.35 15.99 -2.33
N CYS A 25 46.42 16.39 -3.03
CA CYS A 25 46.48 17.70 -3.69
C CYS A 25 45.69 17.77 -5.00
N ALA A 26 45.21 16.66 -5.56
CA ALA A 26 44.50 16.61 -6.83
C ALA A 26 42.98 16.60 -6.68
N LEU A 27 42.45 16.18 -5.53
CA LEU A 27 41.03 16.00 -5.28
C LEU A 27 40.70 16.21 -3.80
N GLU A 28 39.62 16.94 -3.49
CA GLU A 28 39.16 17.09 -2.11
C GLU A 28 38.64 15.76 -1.53
N PRO A 29 38.83 15.49 -0.23
CA PRO A 29 38.38 14.25 0.41
C PRO A 29 36.88 13.97 0.27
N GLU A 30 36.05 15.02 0.25
CA GLU A 30 34.59 14.90 0.10
C GLU A 30 34.19 14.39 -1.30
N ILE A 31 35.01 14.68 -2.31
CA ILE A 31 34.77 14.26 -3.69
C ILE A 31 35.03 12.76 -3.86
N LEU A 32 35.99 12.18 -3.12
CA LEU A 32 36.27 10.74 -3.16
C LEU A 32 35.03 9.91 -2.83
N ASP A 33 34.29 10.33 -1.81
CA ASP A 33 33.09 9.64 -1.35
C ASP A 33 31.99 9.66 -2.43
N ARG A 34 31.83 10.79 -3.12
CA ARG A 34 30.86 10.94 -4.23
C ARG A 34 31.32 10.19 -5.48
N LEU A 35 32.61 10.21 -5.80
CA LEU A 35 33.19 9.49 -6.94
C LEU A 35 33.07 7.97 -6.77
N SER A 36 33.08 7.47 -5.53
CA SER A 36 32.81 6.04 -5.25
C SER A 36 31.38 5.62 -5.60
N VAL A 37 30.41 6.55 -5.57
CA VAL A 37 29.03 6.34 -6.04
C VAL A 37 29.02 6.32 -7.57
N ALA A 38 29.64 7.33 -8.19
CA ALA A 38 29.66 7.48 -9.64
C ALA A 38 30.36 6.33 -10.38
N THR A 39 31.37 5.75 -9.74
CA THR A 39 32.13 4.60 -10.26
C THR A 39 31.53 3.25 -9.83
N ASN A 40 30.29 3.23 -9.34
CA ASN A 40 29.58 1.96 -9.18
C ASN A 40 29.50 1.23 -10.54
N ASN A 41 29.55 -0.10 -10.52
CA ASN A 41 29.73 -0.98 -11.69
C ASN A 41 31.12 -1.00 -12.36
N PHE A 42 32.06 -0.13 -11.99
CA PHE A 42 33.38 -0.16 -12.61
C PHE A 42 34.16 -1.39 -12.16
N SER A 43 34.92 -2.01 -13.06
CA SER A 43 35.96 -2.98 -12.71
C SER A 43 37.12 -2.26 -12.00
N GLY A 44 37.98 -3.01 -11.30
CA GLY A 44 39.17 -2.43 -10.67
C GLY A 44 40.04 -1.65 -11.66
N ALA A 45 40.22 -2.18 -12.88
CA ALA A 45 40.98 -1.53 -13.94
C ALA A 45 40.34 -0.21 -14.40
N ALA A 46 39.01 -0.17 -14.57
CA ALA A 46 38.31 1.05 -14.95
C ALA A 46 38.42 2.13 -13.86
N VAL A 47 38.36 1.75 -12.57
CA VAL A 47 38.61 2.69 -11.47
C VAL A 47 40.05 3.21 -11.54
N SER A 48 41.04 2.35 -11.77
CA SER A 48 42.44 2.76 -11.91
C SER A 48 42.70 3.68 -13.11
N ILE A 49 41.99 3.50 -14.23
CA ILE A 49 42.06 4.41 -15.38
C ILE A 49 41.54 5.80 -14.97
N THR A 50 40.38 5.87 -14.31
CA THR A 50 39.83 7.14 -13.78
C THR A 50 40.83 7.84 -12.87
N VAL A 51 41.45 7.11 -11.93
CA VAL A 51 42.50 7.63 -11.04
C VAL A 51 43.66 8.21 -11.84
N LYS A 52 44.17 7.48 -12.83
CA LYS A 52 45.28 7.93 -13.67
C LYS A 52 44.93 9.21 -14.44
N CYS A 53 43.74 9.27 -15.04
CA CYS A 53 43.29 10.46 -15.76
C CYS A 53 43.12 11.69 -14.87
N ILE A 54 42.62 11.52 -13.64
CA ILE A 54 42.57 12.60 -12.63
C ILE A 54 44.00 13.03 -12.26
N ALA A 55 44.91 12.06 -12.04
CA ALA A 55 46.29 12.35 -11.70
C ALA A 55 47.09 12.99 -12.85
N GLU A 56 46.72 12.79 -14.12
CA GLU A 56 47.37 13.43 -15.27
C GLU A 56 46.97 14.90 -15.43
N ARG A 57 45.83 15.33 -14.88
CA ARG A 57 45.45 16.76 -14.81
C ARG A 57 46.37 17.60 -13.92
N ARG A 58 47.32 16.95 -13.23
CA ARG A 58 48.34 17.54 -12.33
C ARG A 58 49.46 18.31 -13.04
N SER A 59 49.40 18.57 -14.36
CA SER A 59 50.36 19.44 -15.06
C SER A 59 50.51 20.81 -14.37
N ASN A 60 49.52 21.22 -13.56
CA ASN A 60 49.61 22.34 -12.62
C ASN A 60 49.42 21.85 -11.16
N ARG A 61 50.45 21.96 -10.32
CA ARG A 61 50.40 21.54 -8.89
C ARG A 61 49.39 22.31 -8.03
N LYS A 62 48.89 23.45 -8.50
CA LYS A 62 47.88 24.26 -7.80
C LYS A 62 46.45 23.96 -8.28
N TYR A 63 46.29 23.14 -9.30
CA TYR A 63 44.99 22.80 -9.86
C TYR A 63 44.38 21.61 -9.12
N GLN A 64 43.15 21.78 -8.65
CA GLN A 64 42.34 20.72 -8.08
C GLN A 64 41.18 20.43 -9.02
N VAL A 65 40.95 19.15 -9.26
CA VAL A 65 39.82 18.68 -10.06
C VAL A 65 38.56 18.83 -9.20
N ASP A 66 37.57 19.57 -9.70
CA ASP A 66 36.27 19.67 -9.03
C ASP A 66 35.42 18.41 -9.28
N TYR A 67 34.26 18.32 -8.62
CA TYR A 67 33.41 17.15 -8.76
C TYR A 67 32.80 17.00 -10.17
N ILE A 68 32.52 18.11 -10.86
CA ILE A 68 31.95 18.09 -12.22
C ILE A 68 32.98 17.47 -13.18
N GLU A 69 34.21 17.98 -13.15
CA GLU A 69 35.29 17.46 -13.98
C GLU A 69 35.62 15.99 -13.62
N ALA A 70 35.59 15.62 -12.34
CA ALA A 70 35.76 14.25 -11.91
C ALA A 70 34.68 13.31 -12.50
N LEU A 71 33.42 13.74 -12.53
CA LEU A 71 32.32 13.00 -13.16
C LEU A 71 32.50 12.88 -14.67
N GLU A 72 32.96 13.93 -15.35
CA GLU A 72 33.24 13.88 -16.79
C GLU A 72 34.38 12.90 -17.12
N ILE A 73 35.43 12.85 -16.30
CA ILE A 73 36.51 11.87 -16.44
C ILE A 73 35.98 10.44 -16.24
N ALA A 74 35.17 10.23 -15.19
CA ALA A 74 34.55 8.94 -14.93
C ALA A 74 33.61 8.52 -16.07
N ASP A 75 32.80 9.44 -16.62
CA ASP A 75 31.92 9.18 -17.77
C ASP A 75 32.70 8.72 -19.00
N ARG A 76 33.77 9.44 -19.37
CA ARG A 76 34.63 9.05 -20.50
C ARG A 76 35.21 7.64 -20.30
N THR A 77 35.63 7.33 -19.08
CA THR A 77 36.14 6.00 -18.73
C THR A 77 35.05 4.94 -18.84
N ALA A 78 33.84 5.21 -18.33
CA ALA A 78 32.70 4.30 -18.45
C ALA A 78 32.34 4.02 -19.91
N GLN A 79 32.31 5.04 -20.77
CA GLN A 79 32.02 4.89 -22.20
C GLN A 79 33.08 4.04 -22.90
N GLN A 80 34.36 4.30 -22.66
CA GLN A 80 35.46 3.53 -23.23
C GLN A 80 35.43 2.06 -22.80
N CYS A 81 35.07 1.80 -21.54
CA CYS A 81 34.94 0.45 -21.00
C CYS A 81 33.56 -0.18 -21.22
N GLN A 82 32.63 0.50 -21.91
CA GLN A 82 31.24 0.06 -22.12
C GLN A 82 30.51 -0.30 -20.81
N ILE A 83 30.79 0.44 -19.74
CA ILE A 83 30.13 0.29 -18.44
C ILE A 83 28.84 1.10 -18.46
N LEU A 84 27.77 0.42 -18.85
CA LEU A 84 26.44 1.02 -18.96
C LEU A 84 25.59 0.74 -17.73
N PHE A 85 24.63 1.63 -17.54
CA PHE A 85 23.59 1.63 -16.54
C PHE A 85 22.26 1.91 -17.26
N GLY A 86 21.52 0.86 -17.60
CA GLY A 86 20.50 0.95 -18.65
C GLY A 86 21.18 1.21 -20.00
N SER A 87 20.83 2.31 -20.66
CA SER A 87 21.42 2.74 -21.94
C SER A 87 22.49 3.84 -21.84
N GLU A 88 22.72 4.41 -20.65
CA GLU A 88 23.69 5.50 -20.43
C GLU A 88 24.75 5.10 -19.39
N THR A 89 25.68 5.97 -19.04
CA THR A 89 26.63 5.71 -17.93
C THR A 89 26.11 6.35 -16.63
N LEU A 90 26.45 5.74 -15.48
CA LEU A 90 26.07 6.31 -14.19
C LEU A 90 26.66 7.72 -13.95
N PRO A 91 27.95 7.99 -14.23
CA PRO A 91 28.49 9.35 -14.08
C PRO A 91 27.74 10.40 -14.91
N ARG A 92 27.33 10.06 -16.14
CA ARG A 92 26.54 10.96 -16.99
C ARG A 92 25.18 11.31 -16.38
N LEU A 93 24.53 10.31 -15.80
CA LEU A 93 23.22 10.47 -15.14
C LEU A 93 23.34 11.36 -13.89
N LEU A 94 24.37 11.13 -13.06
CA LEU A 94 24.64 11.95 -11.88
C LEU A 94 25.01 13.40 -12.23
N LEU A 95 25.74 13.61 -13.33
CA LEU A 95 26.09 14.95 -13.81
C LEU A 95 24.82 15.77 -14.15
N ARG A 96 23.82 15.15 -14.80
CA ARG A 96 22.55 15.81 -15.12
C ARG A 96 21.76 16.21 -13.86
N ASN A 97 21.74 15.35 -12.85
CA ASN A 97 21.06 15.63 -11.57
C ASN A 97 21.72 16.79 -10.82
N LEU A 98 23.06 16.84 -10.82
CA LEU A 98 23.82 17.91 -10.18
C LEU A 98 23.55 19.27 -10.82
N LEU A 99 23.54 19.34 -12.16
CA LEU A 99 23.24 20.57 -12.90
C LEU A 99 21.79 21.03 -12.71
N SER A 100 20.90 20.13 -12.30
CA SER A 100 19.50 20.43 -12.00
C SER A 100 19.28 21.00 -10.59
N GLY A 101 20.33 21.18 -9.78
CA GLY A 101 20.25 21.81 -8.46
C GLY A 101 19.80 20.88 -7.32
N SER A 102 19.84 19.57 -7.52
CA SER A 102 19.50 18.58 -6.49
C SER A 102 20.63 18.47 -5.45
N THR A 103 20.49 19.10 -4.29
CA THR A 103 21.40 18.93 -3.13
C THR A 103 20.66 18.52 -1.85
N LEU A 104 19.47 17.94 -1.99
CA LEU A 104 18.69 17.54 -0.83
C LEU A 104 19.32 16.32 -0.14
N PRO A 105 19.44 16.32 1.20
CA PRO A 105 20.00 15.21 1.94
C PRO A 105 19.17 13.96 1.69
N ILE A 106 19.81 12.90 1.20
CA ILE A 106 19.17 11.62 0.94
C ILE A 106 19.21 10.79 2.23
N PRO A 107 18.06 10.29 2.73
CA PRO A 107 18.03 9.46 3.94
C PRO A 107 18.94 8.24 3.80
N LYS A 108 19.79 7.98 4.80
CA LYS A 108 20.65 6.79 4.79
C LYS A 108 19.89 5.58 5.32
N LEU A 109 20.23 4.40 4.84
CA LEU A 109 19.74 3.14 5.41
C LEU A 109 20.38 2.94 6.78
N THR A 110 19.58 2.58 7.78
CA THR A 110 20.04 2.40 9.16
C THR A 110 20.73 1.05 9.32
N ASN A 111 21.88 1.03 9.98
CA ASN A 111 22.65 -0.21 10.15
C ASN A 111 22.01 -1.21 11.13
N ASN A 112 21.08 -0.75 11.95
CA ASN A 112 20.45 -1.57 13.00
C ASN A 112 19.21 -2.34 12.49
N SER A 113 18.75 -2.06 11.27
CA SER A 113 17.58 -2.71 10.69
C SER A 113 17.97 -3.99 9.94
N ILE A 114 17.15 -5.03 10.06
CA ILE A 114 17.28 -6.24 9.25
C ILE A 114 16.36 -6.08 8.04
N TYR A 115 16.94 -5.80 6.87
CA TYR A 115 16.20 -5.58 5.64
C TYR A 115 15.80 -6.89 4.96
N ALA A 116 14.58 -6.95 4.44
CA ALA A 116 14.10 -8.04 3.58
C ALA A 116 14.57 -7.89 2.12
N ARG A 117 15.38 -6.84 1.84
CA ARG A 117 16.05 -6.56 0.56
C ARG A 117 15.09 -6.23 -0.60
N ARG A 118 13.84 -5.90 -0.28
CA ARG A 118 12.82 -5.47 -1.25
C ARG A 118 12.51 -3.99 -1.06
N ILE A 119 12.49 -3.25 -2.16
CA ILE A 119 12.14 -1.83 -2.20
C ILE A 119 11.06 -1.62 -3.26
N VAL A 120 10.00 -0.93 -2.88
CA VAL A 120 9.00 -0.40 -3.84
C VAL A 120 9.08 1.12 -3.81
N VAL A 121 9.37 1.73 -4.94
CA VAL A 121 9.33 3.18 -5.11
C VAL A 121 7.97 3.54 -5.70
N ASP A 122 7.14 4.15 -4.85
CA ASP A 122 5.81 4.64 -5.16
C ASP A 122 5.90 6.11 -5.61
N LEU A 123 6.03 6.29 -6.93
CA LEU A 123 6.06 7.60 -7.55
C LEU A 123 4.73 8.34 -7.47
N TYR A 124 3.61 7.61 -7.29
CA TYR A 124 2.28 8.21 -7.22
C TYR A 124 2.04 8.93 -5.89
N ASN A 125 2.30 8.24 -4.78
CA ASN A 125 2.13 8.83 -3.45
C ASN A 125 3.39 9.58 -2.98
N GLY A 126 4.52 9.42 -3.66
CA GLY A 126 5.75 10.15 -3.35
C GLY A 126 6.58 9.52 -2.23
N TYR A 127 6.69 8.17 -2.20
CA TYR A 127 7.39 7.45 -1.14
C TYR A 127 8.29 6.33 -1.69
N VAL A 128 9.43 6.11 -1.03
CA VAL A 128 10.18 4.86 -1.12
C VAL A 128 9.81 4.00 0.07
N ARG A 129 9.24 2.83 -0.19
CA ARG A 129 8.85 1.84 0.81
C ARG A 129 9.90 0.74 0.84
N ILE A 130 10.53 0.56 1.99
CA ILE A 130 11.62 -0.40 2.19
C ILE A 130 11.17 -1.45 3.20
N GLU A 131 11.22 -2.70 2.81
CA GLU A 131 10.75 -3.77 3.68
C GLU A 131 11.84 -4.23 4.67
N VAL A 132 11.45 -4.35 5.93
CA VAL A 132 12.30 -4.76 7.05
C VAL A 132 11.61 -5.80 7.92
N HIS A 133 12.39 -6.69 8.50
CA HIS A 133 11.91 -7.62 9.51
C HIS A 133 11.67 -6.86 10.82
N LYS A 134 10.47 -7.01 11.40
CA LYS A 134 10.21 -6.51 12.74
C LYS A 134 11.15 -7.23 13.70
N GLN A 135 11.81 -6.46 14.56
CA GLN A 135 12.64 -7.01 15.63
C GLN A 135 11.71 -7.59 16.70
N CYS A 136 11.23 -8.81 16.48
CA CYS A 136 10.36 -9.51 17.42
C CYS A 136 11.21 -10.27 18.45
N THR A 137 10.74 -10.31 19.69
CA THR A 137 11.34 -11.13 20.75
C THR A 137 11.18 -12.63 20.50
N ASP A 138 10.21 -13.01 19.65
CA ASP A 138 10.00 -14.38 19.21
C ASP A 138 10.73 -14.65 17.88
N PRO A 139 11.78 -15.50 17.87
CA PRO A 139 12.54 -15.82 16.66
C PRO A 139 11.74 -16.63 15.63
N THR A 140 10.56 -17.15 15.97
CA THR A 140 9.73 -17.93 15.05
C THR A 140 8.73 -17.09 14.26
N ASN A 141 8.48 -15.84 14.68
CA ASN A 141 7.51 -14.96 14.04
C ASN A 141 8.21 -13.85 13.25
N HIS A 142 8.63 -14.16 12.03
CA HIS A 142 9.22 -13.20 11.10
C HIS A 142 8.14 -12.31 10.47
N SER A 143 7.56 -11.41 11.26
CA SER A 143 6.66 -10.39 10.72
C SER A 143 7.47 -9.31 9.97
N LEU A 144 6.95 -8.90 8.81
CA LEU A 144 7.53 -7.85 7.99
C LEU A 144 6.90 -6.50 8.34
N SER A 145 7.62 -5.42 8.07
CA SER A 145 7.18 -4.03 8.22
C SER A 145 7.83 -3.16 7.15
N ILE A 146 7.33 -1.93 7.00
CA ILE A 146 7.86 -0.96 6.03
C ILE A 146 8.53 0.19 6.77
N ILE A 147 9.69 0.62 6.26
CA ILE A 147 10.25 1.96 6.49
C ILE A 147 9.92 2.82 5.26
N GLU A 148 9.32 3.97 5.50
CA GLU A 148 8.94 4.91 4.43
C GLU A 148 9.87 6.12 4.40
N HIS A 149 10.43 6.40 3.23
CA HIS A 149 11.19 7.62 2.96
C HIS A 149 10.45 8.46 1.93
N LYS A 150 10.09 9.69 2.28
CA LYS A 150 9.45 10.62 1.34
C LYS A 150 10.38 10.91 0.15
N LEU A 151 9.80 10.95 -1.05
CA LEU A 151 10.49 11.40 -2.25
C LEU A 151 10.65 12.92 -2.22
N HIS A 152 11.77 13.38 -2.75
CA HIS A 152 11.99 14.80 -3.02
C HIS A 152 11.10 15.23 -4.19
N SER A 153 10.74 16.51 -4.24
CA SER A 153 9.85 17.05 -5.29
C SER A 153 10.36 16.84 -6.71
N ILE A 154 11.68 16.69 -6.87
CA ILE A 154 12.36 16.44 -8.14
C ILE A 154 12.37 14.95 -8.55
N GLU A 155 12.10 14.04 -7.61
CA GLU A 155 12.19 12.59 -7.82
C GLU A 155 10.90 12.03 -8.43
N ILE A 156 10.64 12.41 -9.68
CA ILE A 156 9.39 12.11 -10.40
C ILE A 156 9.51 10.94 -11.40
N ASN A 157 10.75 10.47 -11.63
CA ASN A 157 11.06 9.41 -12.57
C ASN A 157 12.32 8.64 -12.15
N VAL A 158 12.58 7.52 -12.83
CA VAL A 158 13.74 6.66 -12.56
C VAL A 158 15.06 7.42 -12.58
N GLN A 159 15.30 8.27 -13.60
CA GLN A 159 16.55 9.01 -13.76
C GLN A 159 16.87 9.90 -12.56
N THR A 160 15.86 10.63 -12.06
CA THR A 160 16.00 11.49 -10.88
C THR A 160 16.17 10.70 -9.57
N LEU A 161 15.68 9.46 -9.51
CA LEU A 161 15.83 8.56 -8.35
C LEU A 161 17.20 7.85 -8.29
N LEU A 162 17.95 7.80 -9.39
CA LEU A 162 19.15 6.96 -9.47
C LEU A 162 20.21 7.32 -8.44
N GLU A 163 20.36 8.60 -8.11
CA GLU A 163 21.31 9.04 -7.08
C GLU A 163 20.93 8.46 -5.71
N ARG A 164 19.64 8.47 -5.35
CA ARG A 164 19.13 7.84 -4.12
C ARG A 164 19.36 6.33 -4.12
N LEU A 165 19.03 5.64 -5.20
CA LEU A 165 19.19 4.18 -5.30
C LEU A 165 20.66 3.75 -5.27
N THR A 166 21.54 4.50 -5.95
CA THR A 166 22.98 4.24 -5.92
C THR A 166 23.60 4.53 -4.55
N LEU A 167 23.10 5.54 -3.84
CA LEU A 167 23.49 5.78 -2.44
C LEU A 167 23.03 4.64 -1.53
N TYR A 168 21.83 4.10 -1.71
CA TYR A 168 21.37 2.90 -0.98
C TYR A 168 22.29 1.73 -1.25
N GLY A 169 22.61 1.47 -2.52
CA GLY A 169 23.58 0.45 -2.90
C GLY A 169 24.94 0.66 -2.24
N LYS A 170 25.46 1.89 -2.22
CA LYS A 170 26.71 2.21 -1.55
C LYS A 170 26.66 1.92 -0.05
N ASN A 171 25.61 2.37 0.65
CA ASN A 171 25.43 2.15 2.10
C ASN A 171 25.42 0.66 2.46
N ARG A 172 24.99 -0.20 1.52
CA ARG A 172 24.95 -1.66 1.68
C ARG A 172 26.15 -2.38 1.06
N ASN A 173 27.13 -1.62 0.55
CA ASN A 173 28.33 -2.13 -0.10
C ASN A 173 28.03 -3.03 -1.31
N VAL A 174 27.02 -2.66 -2.10
CA VAL A 174 26.64 -3.32 -3.35
C VAL A 174 27.78 -3.22 -4.36
N GLN A 175 28.14 -4.37 -4.95
CA GLN A 175 29.16 -4.50 -5.98
C GLN A 175 28.61 -4.17 -7.37
N LEU A 176 27.36 -4.58 -7.61
CA LEU A 176 26.67 -4.48 -8.90
C LEU A 176 25.29 -3.88 -8.74
N LEU A 177 25.01 -2.79 -9.46
CA LEU A 177 23.68 -2.20 -9.57
C LEU A 177 23.24 -2.26 -11.04
N GLN A 178 22.13 -2.90 -11.34
CA GLN A 178 21.60 -3.03 -12.70
C GLN A 178 20.25 -2.33 -12.81
N LEU A 179 20.05 -1.53 -13.85
CA LEU A 179 18.76 -0.96 -14.22
C LEU A 179 18.20 -1.72 -15.41
N VAL A 180 16.97 -2.21 -15.25
CA VAL A 180 16.18 -2.84 -16.30
C VAL A 180 15.03 -1.90 -16.62
N ASP A 181 15.14 -1.22 -17.76
CA ASP A 181 14.16 -0.30 -18.31
C ASP A 181 13.96 -0.58 -19.81
N LEU A 182 13.05 0.17 -20.45
CA LEU A 182 12.83 0.04 -21.89
C LEU A 182 14.07 0.41 -22.72
N ASN A 183 14.88 1.35 -22.25
CA ASN A 183 16.07 1.78 -22.99
C ASN A 183 17.12 0.67 -23.03
N LEU A 184 17.29 -0.09 -21.95
CA LEU A 184 18.11 -1.28 -21.94
C LEU A 184 17.62 -2.28 -22.99
N LEU A 185 16.33 -2.62 -22.99
CA LEU A 185 15.75 -3.58 -23.93
C LEU A 185 15.95 -3.11 -25.38
N ALA A 186 15.68 -1.83 -25.66
CA ALA A 186 15.92 -1.23 -26.97
C ALA A 186 17.40 -1.30 -27.39
N SER A 187 18.34 -1.00 -26.48
CA SER A 187 19.78 -1.06 -26.76
C SER A 187 20.30 -2.47 -27.08
N GLN A 188 19.62 -3.51 -26.58
CA GLN A 188 19.94 -4.91 -26.85
C GLN A 188 19.20 -5.47 -28.08
N GLY A 189 18.43 -4.63 -28.77
CA GLY A 189 17.58 -5.05 -29.89
C GLY A 189 16.48 -6.04 -29.46
N ALA A 190 16.01 -5.96 -28.22
CA ALA A 190 15.00 -6.83 -27.66
C ALA A 190 13.58 -6.37 -28.02
N TYR A 191 13.23 -6.53 -29.30
CA TYR A 191 11.91 -6.17 -29.83
C TYR A 191 10.91 -7.33 -29.78
N ASP A 192 11.40 -8.56 -29.83
CA ASP A 192 10.60 -9.77 -29.67
C ASP A 192 10.67 -10.29 -28.23
N GLU A 193 9.59 -10.97 -27.81
CA GLU A 193 9.44 -11.47 -26.44
C GLU A 193 10.58 -12.42 -26.02
N ARG A 194 11.09 -13.25 -26.93
CA ARG A 194 12.18 -14.18 -26.63
C ARG A 194 13.47 -13.42 -26.29
N LYS A 195 13.85 -12.43 -27.11
CA LYS A 195 15.03 -11.59 -26.87
C LYS A 195 14.88 -10.75 -25.60
N VAL A 196 13.66 -10.29 -25.29
CA VAL A 196 13.35 -9.63 -24.00
C VAL A 196 13.66 -10.56 -22.84
N PHE A 197 13.15 -11.80 -22.86
CA PHE A 197 13.41 -12.76 -21.79
C PHE A 197 14.88 -13.17 -21.68
N GLU A 198 15.57 -13.35 -22.80
CA GLU A 198 17.01 -13.60 -22.80
C GLU A 198 17.76 -12.45 -22.13
N THR A 199 17.40 -11.20 -22.43
CA THR A 199 18.00 -10.01 -21.82
C THR A 199 17.70 -9.92 -20.32
N LEU A 200 16.45 -10.13 -19.91
CA LEU A 200 16.03 -10.10 -18.50
C LEU A 200 16.72 -11.20 -17.68
N ARG A 201 16.84 -12.41 -18.25
CA ARG A 201 17.56 -13.52 -17.63
C ARG A 201 19.04 -13.22 -17.51
N ASP A 202 19.67 -12.72 -18.57
CA ASP A 202 21.10 -12.41 -18.58
C ASP A 202 21.47 -11.35 -17.53
N ARG A 203 20.64 -10.32 -17.33
CA ARG A 203 20.87 -9.32 -16.28
C ARG A 203 20.64 -9.86 -14.87
N PHE A 204 19.64 -10.72 -14.72
CA PHE A 204 19.42 -11.41 -13.46
C PHE A 204 20.58 -12.34 -13.10
N ASP A 205 21.04 -13.17 -14.05
CA ASP A 205 22.17 -14.09 -13.88
C ASP A 205 23.46 -13.32 -13.54
N GLU A 206 23.68 -12.17 -14.20
CA GLU A 206 24.77 -11.26 -13.84
C GLU A 206 24.64 -10.77 -12.39
N CYS A 207 23.45 -10.35 -11.94
CA CYS A 207 23.21 -9.95 -10.55
C CYS A 207 23.44 -11.09 -9.54
N VAL A 208 23.07 -12.32 -9.90
CA VAL A 208 23.26 -13.51 -9.05
C VAL A 208 24.73 -13.85 -8.89
N ALA A 209 25.58 -13.56 -9.87
CA ALA A 209 27.01 -13.82 -9.81
C ALA A 209 27.75 -13.01 -8.71
N TYR A 210 27.15 -11.96 -8.17
CA TYR A 210 27.73 -11.13 -7.10
C TYR A 210 27.07 -11.43 -5.76
N THR A 211 27.88 -11.42 -4.70
CA THR A 211 27.38 -11.62 -3.33
C THR A 211 26.52 -10.44 -2.89
N ARG A 212 26.82 -9.23 -3.36
CA ARG A 212 26.01 -8.04 -3.09
C ARG A 212 25.63 -7.34 -4.38
N SER A 213 24.37 -7.45 -4.76
CA SER A 213 23.84 -6.85 -5.98
C SER A 213 22.52 -6.15 -5.74
N MET A 214 22.15 -5.26 -6.65
CA MET A 214 20.86 -4.58 -6.66
C MET A 214 20.33 -4.53 -8.08
N LEU A 215 19.09 -4.97 -8.27
CA LEU A 215 18.40 -4.98 -9.54
C LEU A 215 17.18 -4.06 -9.46
N VAL A 216 17.15 -3.06 -10.33
CA VAL A 216 16.13 -2.02 -10.38
C VAL A 216 15.27 -2.21 -11.62
N TYR A 217 13.97 -2.28 -11.44
CA TYR A 217 12.98 -2.42 -12.50
C TYR A 217 12.15 -1.14 -12.62
N ASP A 218 12.16 -0.51 -13.81
CA ASP A 218 11.14 0.48 -14.17
C ASP A 218 9.88 -0.26 -14.62
N LEU A 219 8.99 -0.56 -13.68
CA LEU A 219 7.94 -1.55 -13.91
C LEU A 219 6.86 -1.01 -14.86
N ASP A 220 6.51 0.28 -14.76
CA ASP A 220 5.53 0.88 -15.67
C ASP A 220 6.01 0.82 -17.12
N ALA A 221 7.29 1.16 -17.33
CA ALA A 221 7.89 1.16 -18.66
C ALA A 221 7.94 -0.27 -19.24
N LEU A 222 8.37 -1.25 -18.44
CA LEU A 222 8.51 -2.64 -18.90
C LEU A 222 7.16 -3.32 -19.16
N VAL A 223 6.18 -3.08 -18.30
CA VAL A 223 4.95 -3.87 -18.26
C VAL A 223 3.82 -3.19 -19.04
N GLY A 224 3.70 -1.86 -18.94
CA GLY A 224 2.60 -1.10 -19.51
C GLY A 224 1.26 -1.36 -18.82
N VAL A 225 0.43 -0.33 -18.71
CA VAL A 225 -0.95 -0.42 -18.21
C VAL A 225 -1.90 0.10 -19.27
N ASN A 226 -2.82 -0.74 -19.72
CA ASN A 226 -3.91 -0.33 -20.60
C ASN A 226 -5.10 0.12 -19.77
N LYS A 227 -5.58 1.34 -19.99
CA LYS A 227 -6.75 1.94 -19.36
C LYS A 227 -7.89 1.97 -20.38
N SER A 228 -8.92 1.17 -20.15
CA SER A 228 -10.13 1.14 -20.98
C SER A 228 -11.26 1.87 -20.25
N GLU A 229 -11.69 3.00 -20.81
CA GLU A 229 -12.84 3.75 -20.32
C GLU A 229 -14.11 3.29 -21.02
N SER A 230 -15.13 2.95 -20.24
CA SER A 230 -16.45 2.57 -20.72
C SER A 230 -17.49 3.56 -20.19
N ASN A 231 -18.26 4.16 -21.11
CA ASN A 231 -19.38 5.01 -20.75
C ASN A 231 -20.65 4.16 -20.83
N SER A 232 -21.18 3.76 -19.66
CA SER A 232 -22.46 3.10 -19.57
C SER A 232 -23.56 4.09 -19.18
N SER A 233 -24.82 3.74 -19.41
CA SER A 233 -25.98 4.49 -18.88
C SER A 233 -25.98 4.58 -17.34
N MET A 234 -25.16 3.76 -16.66
CA MET A 234 -24.96 3.79 -15.20
C MET A 234 -23.73 4.61 -14.77
N GLY A 235 -23.02 5.25 -15.71
CA GLY A 235 -21.86 6.09 -15.44
C GLY A 235 -20.59 5.66 -16.17
N ARG A 236 -19.52 6.45 -16.00
CA ARG A 236 -18.18 6.15 -16.53
C ARG A 236 -17.48 5.13 -15.64
N SER A 237 -17.03 4.02 -16.22
CA SER A 237 -16.20 3.03 -15.54
C SER A 237 -14.85 2.93 -16.23
N THR A 238 -13.77 3.04 -15.46
CA THR A 238 -12.39 2.85 -15.94
C THR A 238 -11.88 1.49 -15.48
N SER A 239 -11.48 0.67 -16.44
CA SER A 239 -10.85 -0.63 -16.20
C SER A 239 -9.38 -0.56 -16.59
N SER A 240 -8.50 -1.11 -15.76
CA SER A 240 -7.06 -1.13 -16.00
C SER A 240 -6.57 -2.57 -16.11
N SER A 241 -5.64 -2.82 -17.02
CA SER A 241 -5.02 -4.14 -17.19
C SER A 241 -3.55 -4.03 -17.55
N VAL A 242 -2.77 -5.02 -17.15
CA VAL A 242 -1.35 -5.15 -17.51
C VAL A 242 -1.25 -5.56 -18.98
N VAL A 243 -0.39 -4.87 -19.76
CA VAL A 243 -0.15 -5.19 -21.18
C VAL A 243 0.78 -6.39 -21.32
N ASN A 244 1.99 -6.31 -20.75
CA ASN A 244 3.00 -7.37 -20.86
C ASN A 244 2.97 -8.31 -19.63
N GLN A 245 1.96 -9.18 -19.59
CA GLN A 245 1.73 -10.09 -18.46
C GLN A 245 2.90 -11.06 -18.21
N SER A 246 3.63 -11.45 -19.26
CA SER A 246 4.76 -12.36 -19.18
C SER A 246 5.96 -11.72 -18.46
N ILE A 247 6.33 -10.49 -18.83
CA ILE A 247 7.36 -9.69 -18.15
C ILE A 247 6.95 -9.44 -16.69
N TYR A 248 5.70 -9.04 -16.47
CA TYR A 248 5.18 -8.82 -15.11
C TYR A 248 5.33 -10.06 -14.23
N THR A 249 4.95 -11.23 -14.75
CA THR A 249 5.04 -12.50 -14.02
C THR A 249 6.48 -12.86 -13.68
N TYR A 250 7.41 -12.61 -14.61
CA TYR A 250 8.84 -12.83 -14.40
C TYR A 250 9.40 -11.91 -13.31
N VAL A 251 9.18 -10.60 -13.42
CA VAL A 251 9.67 -9.62 -12.42
C VAL A 251 9.06 -9.90 -11.06
N ARG A 252 7.75 -10.19 -10.99
CA ARG A 252 7.05 -10.59 -9.76
C ARG A 252 7.71 -11.80 -9.10
N ALA A 253 8.00 -12.86 -9.85
CA ALA A 253 8.64 -14.06 -9.31
C ALA A 253 10.02 -13.73 -8.70
N ARG A 254 10.87 -13.03 -9.46
CA ARG A 254 12.21 -12.62 -8.99
C ARG A 254 12.15 -11.71 -7.77
N PHE A 255 11.19 -10.80 -7.72
CA PHE A 255 11.00 -9.91 -6.59
C PHE A 255 10.60 -10.66 -5.31
N ARG A 256 9.83 -11.76 -5.43
CA ARG A 256 9.49 -12.63 -4.28
C ARG A 256 10.69 -13.47 -3.82
N ASP A 257 11.47 -14.00 -4.76
CA ASP A 257 12.63 -14.85 -4.45
C ASP A 257 13.68 -14.12 -3.59
N CYS A 258 13.86 -12.81 -3.77
CA CYS A 258 14.80 -12.00 -2.97
C CYS A 258 14.51 -12.00 -1.46
N ALA A 259 13.26 -12.25 -1.04
CA ALA A 259 12.89 -12.32 0.37
C ALA A 259 13.34 -13.62 1.06
N ILE A 260 13.58 -14.69 0.29
CA ILE A 260 13.77 -16.06 0.81
C ILE A 260 15.25 -16.34 1.15
N GLU A 261 16.21 -15.59 0.60
CA GLU A 261 17.64 -15.75 0.86
C GLU A 261 18.10 -15.29 2.28
N TYR A 262 17.20 -15.30 3.26
CA TYR A 262 17.50 -15.16 4.68
C TYR A 262 18.00 -16.51 5.22
N ASP A 263 19.24 -16.87 4.86
CA ASP A 263 19.77 -18.19 5.23
C ASP A 263 20.05 -18.26 6.74
N GLN A 264 19.55 -19.34 7.33
CA GLN A 264 19.58 -19.74 8.74
C GLN A 264 20.97 -20.25 9.18
N GLY A 265 22.05 -19.79 8.54
CA GLY A 265 23.36 -20.45 8.60
C GLY A 265 24.52 -19.49 8.85
N LYS A 266 25.45 -19.94 9.72
CA LYS A 266 26.68 -19.32 10.23
C LYS A 266 27.75 -18.97 9.15
N SER A 267 27.37 -18.49 7.98
CA SER A 267 28.30 -18.01 6.95
C SER A 267 28.68 -16.54 7.19
N LYS A 268 29.99 -16.25 7.23
CA LYS A 268 30.53 -14.89 7.36
C LYS A 268 30.26 -14.02 6.11
N ASP A 269 29.93 -14.64 4.98
CA ASP A 269 29.63 -13.93 3.74
C ASP A 269 28.12 -13.84 3.53
N LYS A 270 27.53 -12.81 4.13
CA LYS A 270 26.10 -12.48 3.93
C LYS A 270 25.90 -12.06 2.47
N ILE A 271 25.31 -12.97 1.68
CA ILE A 271 24.73 -12.66 0.37
C ILE A 271 23.60 -11.65 0.59
N GLU A 272 23.60 -10.57 -0.19
CA GLU A 272 22.69 -9.45 -0.07
C GLU A 272 22.27 -8.95 -1.45
N ARG A 273 21.20 -9.55 -1.99
CA ARG A 273 20.64 -9.21 -3.30
C ARG A 273 19.37 -8.39 -3.13
N TRP A 274 19.40 -7.16 -3.62
CA TRP A 274 18.28 -6.22 -3.53
C TRP A 274 17.44 -6.22 -4.80
N ALA A 275 16.12 -6.21 -4.64
CA ALA A 275 15.18 -5.97 -5.73
C ALA A 275 14.44 -4.65 -5.49
N VAL A 276 14.43 -3.80 -6.51
CA VAL A 276 13.76 -2.50 -6.48
C VAL A 276 12.75 -2.45 -7.63
N ALA A 277 11.49 -2.18 -7.31
CA ALA A 277 10.45 -1.91 -8.31
C ALA A 277 10.05 -0.43 -8.24
N ILE A 278 10.15 0.28 -9.35
CA ILE A 278 9.70 1.68 -9.47
C ILE A 278 8.36 1.66 -10.18
N ILE A 279 7.34 2.23 -9.53
CA ILE A 279 5.95 2.18 -9.99
C ILE A 279 5.29 3.55 -9.81
N ARG A 280 4.67 4.04 -10.88
CA ARG A 280 3.90 5.29 -10.99
C ARG A 280 2.41 5.01 -11.12
N GLU A 281 2.01 3.95 -11.82
CA GLU A 281 0.58 3.67 -12.00
C GLU A 281 -0.05 3.07 -10.73
N PRO A 282 -1.06 3.72 -10.11
CA PRO A 282 -1.64 3.26 -8.83
C PRO A 282 -2.26 1.87 -8.90
N PHE A 283 -2.83 1.53 -10.06
CA PHE A 283 -3.36 0.20 -10.33
C PHE A 283 -2.25 -0.86 -10.25
N LEU A 284 -1.15 -0.62 -10.98
CA LEU A 284 -0.01 -1.53 -11.02
C LEU A 284 0.66 -1.64 -9.65
N LEU A 285 0.79 -0.54 -8.91
CA LEU A 285 1.34 -0.53 -7.55
C LEU A 285 0.54 -1.44 -6.62
N ARG A 286 -0.79 -1.25 -6.55
CA ARG A 286 -1.66 -2.07 -5.68
C ARG A 286 -1.62 -3.54 -6.08
N GLN A 287 -1.71 -3.83 -7.37
CA GLN A 287 -1.65 -5.19 -7.89
C GLN A 287 -0.30 -5.83 -7.56
N PHE A 288 0.82 -5.18 -7.87
CA PHE A 288 2.17 -5.68 -7.62
C PHE A 288 2.45 -5.92 -6.14
N CYS A 289 2.14 -4.97 -5.25
CA CYS A 289 2.32 -5.13 -3.81
C CYS A 289 1.52 -6.31 -3.26
N THR A 290 0.29 -6.51 -3.72
CA THR A 290 -0.56 -7.65 -3.33
C THR A 290 0.05 -8.97 -3.81
N ASP A 291 0.43 -9.02 -5.09
CA ASP A 291 0.97 -10.19 -5.76
C ASP A 291 2.31 -10.69 -5.18
N VAL A 292 3.18 -9.76 -4.76
CA VAL A 292 4.46 -10.09 -4.11
C VAL A 292 4.34 -10.24 -2.60
N GLN A 293 3.15 -10.04 -2.03
CA GLN A 293 2.93 -9.97 -0.59
C GLN A 293 3.92 -9.01 0.07
N PHE A 294 4.03 -7.82 -0.48
CA PHE A 294 4.80 -6.74 0.14
C PHE A 294 4.12 -6.37 1.45
N ALA A 295 4.91 -6.11 2.51
CA ALA A 295 4.37 -5.61 3.76
C ALA A 295 3.45 -4.39 3.50
N ARG A 296 2.39 -4.27 4.30
CA ARG A 296 1.42 -3.16 4.21
C ARG A 296 1.88 -2.00 5.07
N THR A 297 1.49 -0.79 4.70
CA THR A 297 1.70 0.38 5.56
C THR A 297 0.80 0.28 6.79
N PRO A 298 1.12 0.97 7.90
CA PRO A 298 0.24 1.01 9.08
C PRO A 298 -1.18 1.50 8.76
N GLN A 299 -1.31 2.41 7.78
CA GLN A 299 -2.61 2.89 7.32
C GLN A 299 -3.37 1.79 6.57
N GLU A 300 -2.72 1.09 5.63
CA GLU A 300 -3.32 -0.03 4.89
C GLU A 300 -3.70 -1.19 5.82
N GLU A 301 -2.90 -1.46 6.86
CA GLU A 301 -3.24 -2.44 7.91
C GLU A 301 -4.49 -2.01 8.70
N HIS A 302 -4.58 -0.74 9.08
CA HIS A 302 -5.75 -0.21 9.79
C HIS A 302 -7.02 -0.25 8.95
N GLU A 303 -6.94 0.13 7.67
CA GLU A 303 -8.07 0.07 6.73
C GLU A 303 -8.56 -1.36 6.54
N LEU A 304 -7.65 -2.34 6.38
CA LEU A 304 -8.01 -3.75 6.34
C LEU A 304 -8.68 -4.21 7.63
N GLU A 305 -8.16 -3.81 8.78
CA GLU A 305 -8.75 -4.17 10.07
C GLU A 305 -10.18 -3.62 10.20
N LEU A 306 -10.40 -2.38 9.76
CA LEU A 306 -11.73 -1.79 9.72
C LEU A 306 -12.67 -2.54 8.76
N GLU A 307 -12.19 -2.95 7.59
CA GLU A 307 -12.98 -3.76 6.64
C GLU A 307 -13.31 -5.15 7.21
N ARG A 308 -12.34 -5.79 7.86
CA ARG A 308 -12.54 -7.08 8.54
C ARG A 308 -13.55 -6.94 9.68
N CYS A 309 -13.41 -5.90 10.49
CA CYS A 309 -14.39 -5.55 11.52
C CYS A 309 -15.79 -5.36 10.92
N LYS A 310 -15.93 -4.67 9.78
CA LYS A 310 -17.24 -4.53 9.09
C LYS A 310 -17.79 -5.84 8.54
N ALA A 311 -16.92 -6.79 8.20
CA ALA A 311 -17.28 -8.11 7.67
C ALA A 311 -17.63 -9.12 8.77
N GLU A 312 -17.06 -8.99 9.96
CA GLU A 312 -17.18 -9.98 11.04
C GLU A 312 -18.06 -9.51 12.21
N ASN A 313 -18.15 -8.19 12.45
CA ASN A 313 -18.88 -7.68 13.61
C ASN A 313 -20.38 -7.80 13.42
N LEU A 314 -21.02 -8.54 14.34
CA LEU A 314 -22.47 -8.56 14.50
C LEU A 314 -22.94 -7.27 15.18
N ILE A 315 -23.62 -6.43 14.41
CA ILE A 315 -24.20 -5.16 14.86
C ILE A 315 -25.67 -5.39 15.19
N LYS A 316 -26.14 -4.91 16.35
CA LYS A 316 -27.57 -4.98 16.68
C LYS A 316 -28.31 -3.80 16.05
N CYS A 317 -29.36 -4.07 15.29
CA CYS A 317 -30.16 -3.04 14.63
C CYS A 317 -31.04 -2.27 15.63
N VAL A 318 -31.16 -0.95 15.50
CA VAL A 318 -32.10 -0.14 16.30
C VAL A 318 -33.55 -0.43 15.93
N LYS A 319 -33.83 -0.63 14.64
CA LYS A 319 -35.18 -0.69 14.08
C LYS A 319 -35.86 -2.04 14.36
N CYS A 320 -35.23 -3.13 13.93
CA CYS A 320 -35.78 -4.49 14.07
C CYS A 320 -35.17 -5.28 15.23
N LYS A 321 -34.20 -4.71 15.97
CA LYS A 321 -33.50 -5.36 17.10
C LYS A 321 -32.71 -6.64 16.77
N ASP A 322 -32.70 -7.09 15.50
CA ASP A 322 -31.87 -8.21 15.03
C ASP A 322 -30.39 -7.86 14.90
N PHE A 323 -29.54 -8.89 14.91
CA PHE A 323 -28.12 -8.76 14.57
C PHE A 323 -27.92 -8.84 13.05
N TYR A 324 -27.00 -8.04 12.54
CA TYR A 324 -26.65 -8.02 11.13
C TYR A 324 -25.16 -7.72 10.94
N ILE A 325 -24.63 -8.09 9.77
CA ILE A 325 -23.27 -7.76 9.34
C ILE A 325 -23.38 -6.58 8.36
N GLU A 326 -22.59 -5.52 8.55
CA GLU A 326 -22.70 -4.29 7.74
C GLU A 326 -22.47 -4.56 6.25
N ASN A 327 -21.53 -5.43 5.90
CA ASN A 327 -21.26 -5.82 4.50
C ASN A 327 -22.44 -6.58 3.85
N GLU A 328 -23.31 -7.20 4.64
CA GLU A 328 -24.50 -7.88 4.15
C GLU A 328 -25.74 -6.97 4.15
N ASN A 329 -25.65 -5.75 4.71
CA ASN A 329 -26.77 -4.83 4.92
C ASN A 329 -27.32 -4.22 3.61
N LYS A 330 -28.25 -4.94 2.97
CA LYS A 330 -28.92 -4.53 1.74
C LYS A 330 -30.31 -3.95 2.04
N MET A 331 -30.81 -3.14 1.11
CA MET A 331 -32.22 -2.70 1.16
C MET A 331 -33.13 -3.92 1.14
N GLY A 332 -33.98 -4.07 2.16
CA GLY A 332 -34.88 -5.21 2.27
C GLY A 332 -34.59 -6.14 3.44
N ASN A 333 -33.36 -6.11 3.98
CA ASN A 333 -32.94 -7.01 5.04
C ASN A 333 -33.55 -6.66 6.39
N CYS A 334 -33.71 -5.36 6.68
CA CYS A 334 -34.33 -4.93 7.92
C CYS A 334 -35.84 -4.81 7.74
N VAL A 335 -36.57 -5.64 8.46
CA VAL A 335 -38.04 -5.60 8.53
C VAL A 335 -38.44 -4.95 9.86
N HIS A 336 -39.04 -3.76 9.81
CA HIS A 336 -39.33 -2.95 11.00
C HIS A 336 -40.67 -2.22 10.90
N HIS A 337 -41.10 -1.67 12.02
CA HIS A 337 -42.18 -0.68 12.08
C HIS A 337 -41.53 0.72 12.11
N ASP A 338 -42.07 1.67 11.36
CA ASP A 338 -41.59 3.06 11.28
C ASP A 338 -42.66 4.07 11.75
N GLY A 339 -43.77 3.57 12.30
CA GLY A 339 -44.83 4.37 12.91
C GLY A 339 -44.84 4.25 14.43
N PHE A 340 -45.53 5.16 15.11
CA PHE A 340 -45.69 5.12 16.57
C PHE A 340 -46.64 4.02 17.05
N ILE A 341 -46.60 3.78 18.36
CA ILE A 341 -47.53 2.88 19.04
C ILE A 341 -48.64 3.73 19.68
N TYR A 342 -49.86 3.24 19.68
CA TYR A 342 -50.97 3.91 20.35
C TYR A 342 -51.76 2.98 21.26
N ASP A 343 -52.33 3.55 22.32
CA ASP A 343 -53.25 2.82 23.22
C ASP A 343 -54.66 2.79 22.61
N ASN A 344 -55.03 1.64 22.03
CA ASN A 344 -56.33 1.39 21.44
C ASN A 344 -57.45 1.29 22.48
N SER A 345 -57.18 1.30 23.78
CA SER A 345 -58.22 1.36 24.83
C SER A 345 -58.45 2.78 25.34
N ALA A 346 -57.53 3.72 25.10
CA ALA A 346 -57.65 5.11 25.52
C ALA A 346 -58.57 5.91 24.58
N ALA A 347 -59.41 6.79 25.13
CA ALA A 347 -60.38 7.56 24.34
C ALA A 347 -59.70 8.57 23.41
N ASP A 348 -58.60 9.16 23.86
CA ASP A 348 -57.76 10.11 23.14
C ASP A 348 -56.75 9.44 22.19
N LEU A 349 -56.67 8.10 22.22
CA LEU A 349 -55.62 7.32 21.59
C LEU A 349 -54.23 7.91 21.95
N THR A 350 -53.69 7.70 23.15
CA THR A 350 -52.38 8.30 23.46
C THR A 350 -51.26 7.70 22.58
N LYS A 351 -50.38 8.54 22.02
CA LYS A 351 -49.18 8.11 21.25
C LYS A 351 -48.04 7.75 22.20
N HIS A 352 -47.30 6.70 21.88
CA HIS A 352 -46.16 6.21 22.64
C HIS A 352 -44.98 5.86 21.74
N THR A 353 -43.77 6.06 22.25
CA THR A 353 -42.59 5.43 21.64
C THR A 353 -42.59 3.92 21.86
N PRO A 354 -41.88 3.14 21.03
CA PRO A 354 -41.72 1.71 21.23
C PRO A 354 -41.19 1.34 22.63
N SER A 355 -40.20 2.09 23.15
CA SER A 355 -39.66 1.86 24.49
C SER A 355 -40.67 2.18 25.60
N GLU A 356 -41.42 3.28 25.50
CA GLU A 356 -42.47 3.63 26.48
C GLU A 356 -43.59 2.60 26.53
N ALA A 357 -44.13 2.22 25.36
CA ALA A 357 -45.21 1.24 25.30
C ALA A 357 -44.76 -0.14 25.81
N MET A 358 -43.51 -0.53 25.53
CA MET A 358 -42.94 -1.79 26.05
C MET A 358 -42.78 -1.74 27.57
N MET A 359 -42.37 -0.60 28.14
CA MET A 359 -42.29 -0.42 29.59
C MET A 359 -43.67 -0.59 30.24
N LEU A 360 -44.70 0.06 29.70
CA LEU A 360 -46.08 -0.07 30.16
C LEU A 360 -46.62 -1.49 30.01
N LEU A 361 -46.28 -2.19 28.92
CA LEU A 361 -46.65 -3.58 28.71
C LEU A 361 -45.99 -4.51 29.73
N ASN A 362 -44.70 -4.32 30.01
CA ASN A 362 -43.96 -5.11 31.00
C ASN A 362 -44.50 -4.90 32.43
N GLU A 363 -44.91 -3.67 32.78
CA GLU A 363 -45.57 -3.40 34.06
C GLU A 363 -46.88 -4.19 34.19
N LEU A 364 -47.69 -4.25 33.14
CA LEU A 364 -48.90 -5.07 33.09
C LEU A 364 -48.60 -6.57 33.22
N GLU A 365 -47.51 -7.04 32.59
CA GLU A 365 -47.04 -8.43 32.70
C GLU A 365 -46.54 -8.79 34.10
N CYS A 366 -45.89 -7.87 34.81
CA CYS A 366 -45.49 -8.09 36.20
C CYS A 366 -46.69 -8.22 37.13
N HIS A 367 -47.75 -7.43 36.92
CA HIS A 367 -48.98 -7.54 37.71
C HIS A 367 -49.72 -8.87 37.49
N LEU A 368 -49.67 -9.43 36.28
CA LEU A 368 -50.21 -10.74 35.92
C LEU A 368 -49.63 -11.90 36.72
N ILE A 369 -48.33 -11.85 37.03
CA ILE A 369 -47.65 -12.90 37.78
C ILE A 369 -48.13 -12.92 39.24
N ASN A 370 -48.52 -11.76 39.77
CA ASN A 370 -48.91 -11.62 41.17
C ASN A 370 -50.39 -11.89 41.45
N ASP A 371 -51.26 -11.87 40.42
CA ASP A 371 -52.72 -11.90 40.60
C ASP A 371 -53.40 -12.85 39.59
N ALA A 372 -53.27 -14.15 39.84
CA ALA A 372 -53.67 -15.22 38.91
C ALA A 372 -55.17 -15.26 38.59
N GLU A 373 -56.02 -14.72 39.47
CA GLU A 373 -57.48 -14.68 39.28
C GLU A 373 -57.92 -13.68 38.20
N ARG A 374 -57.05 -12.73 37.80
CA ARG A 374 -57.36 -11.68 36.80
C ARG A 374 -56.70 -11.91 35.44
N ARG A 375 -56.24 -13.14 35.17
CA ARG A 375 -55.46 -13.48 33.98
C ARG A 375 -56.14 -13.10 32.66
N ASP A 376 -57.43 -13.37 32.53
CA ASP A 376 -58.18 -13.12 31.30
C ASP A 376 -58.38 -11.61 31.02
N GLU A 377 -58.63 -10.81 32.07
CA GLU A 377 -58.73 -9.35 31.96
C GLU A 377 -57.40 -8.73 31.52
N LEU A 378 -56.30 -9.27 32.03
CA LEU A 378 -54.95 -8.77 31.75
C LEU A 378 -54.45 -9.23 30.36
N GLU A 379 -54.81 -10.43 29.90
CA GLU A 379 -54.56 -10.86 28.50
C GLU A 379 -55.30 -9.96 27.49
N GLN A 380 -56.56 -9.58 27.79
CA GLN A 380 -57.25 -8.57 26.96
C GLN A 380 -56.50 -7.23 26.95
N LYS A 381 -55.98 -6.79 28.10
CA LYS A 381 -55.21 -5.54 28.21
C LYS A 381 -53.89 -5.57 27.42
N LYS A 382 -53.26 -6.74 27.21
CA LYS A 382 -52.05 -6.84 26.36
C LYS A 382 -52.31 -6.46 24.90
N THR A 383 -53.55 -6.64 24.42
CA THR A 383 -53.92 -6.31 23.04
C THR A 383 -54.17 -4.82 22.79
N LYS A 384 -54.04 -3.97 23.81
CA LYS A 384 -54.36 -2.54 23.72
C LYS A 384 -53.32 -1.74 22.94
N PHE A 385 -52.04 -2.12 22.97
CA PHE A 385 -51.01 -1.37 22.27
C PHE A 385 -50.87 -1.85 20.83
N LYS A 386 -51.07 -0.94 19.87
CA LYS A 386 -51.02 -1.25 18.44
C LYS A 386 -50.08 -0.32 17.69
N TRP A 387 -49.42 -0.84 16.67
CA TRP A 387 -48.61 -0.07 15.74
C TRP A 387 -49.47 0.66 14.72
N ILE A 388 -49.32 1.98 14.58
CA ILE A 388 -50.11 2.75 13.61
C ILE A 388 -49.85 2.33 12.16
N CYS A 389 -48.65 1.86 11.84
CA CYS A 389 -48.24 1.51 10.48
C CYS A 389 -48.99 0.30 9.89
N CYS A 390 -49.43 -0.66 10.71
CA CYS A 390 -50.05 -1.90 10.23
C CYS A 390 -51.10 -2.51 11.17
N ASP A 391 -51.43 -1.83 12.26
CA ASP A 391 -52.38 -2.25 13.32
C ASP A 391 -52.00 -3.56 14.02
N ALA A 392 -50.76 -4.01 13.86
CA ALA A 392 -50.20 -5.13 14.60
C ALA A 392 -50.14 -4.82 16.10
N ILE A 393 -50.42 -5.83 16.92
CA ILE A 393 -50.36 -5.73 18.39
C ILE A 393 -48.89 -5.76 18.83
N LEU A 394 -48.52 -4.87 19.74
CA LEU A 394 -47.22 -4.92 20.41
C LEU A 394 -47.19 -6.13 21.35
N VAL A 395 -46.25 -7.04 21.15
CA VAL A 395 -45.99 -8.17 22.07
C VAL A 395 -44.57 -8.13 22.58
N SER A 396 -44.34 -8.72 23.77
CA SER A 396 -43.02 -8.88 24.40
C SER A 396 -42.21 -9.92 23.61
N GLY A 397 -41.69 -9.52 22.44
CA GLY A 397 -41.01 -10.39 21.49
C GLY A 397 -40.74 -9.69 20.16
N ASN A 398 -39.99 -10.35 19.28
CA ASN A 398 -39.67 -9.81 17.97
C ASN A 398 -40.88 -9.97 17.04
N VAL A 399 -41.67 -8.90 16.89
CA VAL A 399 -42.76 -8.86 15.90
C VAL A 399 -42.18 -8.49 14.56
N GLY A 400 -42.49 -9.28 13.52
CA GLY A 400 -42.12 -8.94 12.16
C GLY A 400 -42.68 -7.57 11.78
N GLY A 401 -41.80 -6.64 11.40
CA GLY A 401 -42.19 -5.32 10.93
C GLY A 401 -43.00 -5.35 9.63
N CYS A 402 -43.63 -4.22 9.29
CA CYS A 402 -44.39 -4.08 8.04
C CYS A 402 -43.61 -3.36 6.92
N LYS A 403 -42.49 -2.71 7.25
CA LYS A 403 -41.66 -1.95 6.30
C LYS A 403 -40.30 -2.60 6.14
N LYS A 404 -39.78 -2.53 4.92
CA LYS A 404 -38.48 -3.10 4.52
C LYS A 404 -37.47 -1.98 4.29
N GLY A 405 -36.27 -2.12 4.85
CA GLY A 405 -35.19 -1.15 4.71
C GLY A 405 -33.83 -1.76 4.98
N LYS A 406 -32.83 -0.89 5.20
CA LYS A 406 -31.52 -1.28 5.76
C LYS A 406 -31.56 -1.27 7.28
N HIS A 407 -30.74 -2.14 7.88
CA HIS A 407 -30.49 -2.10 9.31
C HIS A 407 -29.74 -0.81 9.67
N VAL A 408 -29.89 -0.37 10.92
CA VAL A 408 -29.25 0.84 11.46
C VAL A 408 -28.61 0.52 12.80
N ASP A 409 -27.37 0.93 12.99
CA ASP A 409 -26.55 0.62 14.16
C ASP A 409 -27.12 1.19 15.48
N ARG A 410 -27.18 0.35 16.52
CA ARG A 410 -27.63 0.64 17.88
C ARG A 410 -26.56 1.20 18.81
N LEU A 411 -25.29 1.18 18.43
CA LEU A 411 -24.18 1.51 19.34
C LEU A 411 -24.19 2.96 19.88
N ALA A 412 -24.89 3.89 19.23
CA ALA A 412 -25.12 5.23 19.80
C ALA A 412 -26.52 5.33 20.42
N ARG A 413 -26.61 5.67 21.73
CA ARG A 413 -27.90 5.93 22.42
C ARG A 413 -28.75 6.98 21.68
N THR A 414 -28.09 7.95 21.04
CA THR A 414 -28.73 8.95 20.18
C THR A 414 -29.54 8.31 19.05
N ASN A 415 -29.11 7.17 18.50
CA ASN A 415 -29.77 6.53 17.38
C ASN A 415 -31.10 5.87 17.78
N ILE A 416 -31.24 5.41 19.03
CA ILE A 416 -32.52 4.87 19.53
C ILE A 416 -33.52 5.99 19.67
N GLN A 417 -33.18 7.04 20.42
CA GLN A 417 -34.06 8.19 20.64
C GLN A 417 -34.44 8.86 19.32
N GLN A 418 -33.48 9.11 18.43
CA GLN A 418 -33.75 9.69 17.11
C GLN A 418 -34.70 8.84 16.27
N TRP A 419 -34.56 7.51 16.30
CA TRP A 419 -35.47 6.62 15.57
C TRP A 419 -36.87 6.60 16.18
N GLU A 420 -36.97 6.58 17.51
CA GLU A 420 -38.25 6.59 18.22
C GLU A 420 -38.99 7.92 18.04
N GLU A 421 -38.28 9.04 18.14
CA GLU A 421 -38.79 10.39 17.86
C GLU A 421 -39.23 10.50 16.39
N SER A 422 -38.44 9.97 15.45
CA SER A 422 -38.82 9.93 14.03
C SER A 422 -40.07 9.08 13.81
N SER A 423 -40.29 8.02 14.59
CA SER A 423 -41.50 7.20 14.49
C SER A 423 -42.73 7.90 15.09
N LEU A 424 -42.53 8.67 16.16
CA LEU A 424 -43.56 9.49 16.82
C LEU A 424 -44.07 10.62 15.94
N CYS A 425 -43.14 11.28 15.26
CA CYS A 425 -43.38 12.45 14.41
C CYS A 425 -43.57 12.08 12.93
N ASN A 426 -43.76 10.80 12.59
CA ASN A 426 -43.90 10.37 11.21
C ASN A 426 -45.23 10.87 10.61
N GLU A 427 -45.15 11.88 9.76
CA GLU A 427 -46.31 12.53 9.14
C GLU A 427 -47.11 11.61 8.22
N GLU A 428 -46.50 10.54 7.68
CA GLU A 428 -47.18 9.54 6.82
C GLU A 428 -48.41 8.94 7.54
N TYR A 429 -48.38 8.88 8.87
CA TYR A 429 -49.41 8.24 9.67
C TYR A 429 -50.43 9.20 10.30
N ASN A 430 -50.34 10.51 10.04
CA ASN A 430 -51.24 11.50 10.63
C ASN A 430 -52.68 11.37 10.12
N ASP A 431 -52.89 11.10 8.83
CA ASP A 431 -54.25 10.95 8.28
C ASP A 431 -54.93 9.69 8.82
N LYS A 432 -54.20 8.58 8.88
CA LYS A 432 -54.68 7.32 9.47
C LYS A 432 -55.04 7.52 10.95
N TRP A 433 -54.24 8.30 11.65
CA TRP A 433 -54.48 8.65 13.05
C TRP A 433 -55.76 9.44 13.26
N LEU A 434 -55.96 10.51 12.48
CA LEU A 434 -57.16 11.34 12.54
C LEU A 434 -58.42 10.53 12.21
N LEU A 435 -58.34 9.62 11.25
CA LEU A 435 -59.44 8.70 10.91
C LEU A 435 -59.81 7.79 12.09
N LEU A 436 -58.82 7.24 12.80
CA LEU A 436 -59.05 6.41 13.99
C LEU A 436 -59.72 7.19 15.13
N LEU A 437 -59.34 8.46 15.32
CA LEU A 437 -59.98 9.35 16.29
C LEU A 437 -61.44 9.66 15.90
N GLN A 438 -61.70 9.97 14.63
CA GLN A 438 -63.05 10.26 14.14
C GLN A 438 -63.99 9.07 14.28
N ASN A 439 -63.51 7.85 14.05
CA ASN A 439 -64.34 6.64 14.18
C ASN A 439 -64.70 6.28 15.63
N ARG A 440 -64.14 6.99 16.63
CA ARG A 440 -64.44 6.78 18.06
C ARG A 440 -65.42 7.80 18.65
N GLY A 441 -65.56 8.96 18.02
CA GLY A 441 -66.54 10.00 18.39
C GLY A 441 -67.88 9.73 17.74
#